data_AF-A0A2I1HRN9-F1
#
_entry.id   AF-A0A2I1HRN9-F1
#
_cell.length_a   1.000
_cell.length_b   1.000
_cell.length_c   1.000
_cell.angle_alpha   90.00
_cell.angle_beta   90.00
_cell.angle_gamma   90.00
#
_symmetry.space_group_name_H-M   'P 1'
#
loop_
_entity.id
_entity.type
_entity.pdbx_description
1 polymer ?
#
loop_
_entity_poly.entity_id
_entity_poly.type
_entity_poly.pdbx_seq_one_letter_code
_entity_poly.pdbx_strand_id
1 'polypeptide(L)'
;MNLKPGGKGKFRDGLMPDGSVQSMHLPNGQLKGIKLILEEHGLWPQSQLRRICDDCKKHSPVSESCCAVRVLSLQPDFLAQRPLIENKGYKKCFGMPLNERTVPEALNSVSLEQIRRYSCHSWRFMDAYRKGLTGTAALYAVKQYKSHQRIPENVI
;
A
#
# COMPACT_ATOMS: atom_id res chain seq x y z
N MET A 1 2.70 -10.19 12.29
CA MET A 1 3.19 -10.26 13.67
C MET A 1 2.19 -11.00 14.55
N ASN A 2 2.67 -11.75 15.54
CA ASN A 2 1.86 -12.55 16.47
C ASN A 2 1.48 -11.73 17.71
N LEU A 3 0.43 -12.11 18.44
CA LEU A 3 0.10 -11.45 19.71
C LEU A 3 1.19 -11.68 20.77
N LYS A 4 1.60 -12.93 20.92
CA LYS A 4 2.69 -13.33 21.81
C LYS A 4 4.04 -13.21 21.07
N PRO A 5 5.15 -13.02 21.79
CA PRO A 5 6.48 -13.04 21.20
C PRO A 5 6.73 -14.30 20.38
N GLY A 6 7.52 -14.17 19.31
CA GLY A 6 7.90 -15.27 18.42
C GLY A 6 7.34 -15.17 17.00
N GLY A 7 7.62 -16.19 16.20
CA GLY A 7 7.36 -16.19 14.76
C GLY A 7 8.63 -15.96 13.93
N LYS A 8 8.49 -16.15 12.61
CA LYS A 8 9.59 -15.97 11.65
C LYS A 8 9.39 -14.64 10.93
N GLY A 9 10.37 -13.74 11.02
CA GLY A 9 10.35 -12.45 10.33
C GLY A 9 11.42 -11.51 10.87
N LYS A 10 12.09 -10.78 9.97
CA LYS A 10 13.05 -9.73 10.33
C LYS A 10 12.36 -8.38 10.18
N PHE A 11 11.93 -7.80 11.28
CA PHE A 11 11.33 -6.45 11.31
C PHE A 11 12.42 -5.44 11.62
N ARG A 12 12.30 -4.22 11.08
CA ARG A 12 13.21 -3.12 11.45
C ARG A 12 12.66 -2.43 12.69
N ASP A 13 13.55 -1.83 13.48
CA ASP A 13 13.13 -1.04 14.63
C ASP A 13 12.33 0.18 14.18
N GLY A 14 11.33 0.54 14.99
CA GLY A 14 10.51 1.73 14.80
C GLY A 14 11.25 2.99 15.24
N LEU A 15 10.96 4.12 14.59
CA LEU A 15 11.40 5.44 15.04
C LEU A 15 10.17 6.22 15.47
N MET A 16 10.13 6.60 16.74
CA MET A 16 9.04 7.37 17.33
C MET A 16 9.21 8.87 17.03
N PRO A 17 8.14 9.68 17.09
CA PRO A 17 8.20 11.12 16.86
C PRO A 17 9.11 11.89 17.83
N ASP A 18 9.33 11.35 19.04
CA ASP A 18 10.24 11.90 20.05
C ASP A 18 11.72 11.57 19.80
N GLY A 19 12.02 10.83 18.72
CA GLY A 19 13.36 10.37 18.36
C GLY A 19 13.80 9.09 19.06
N SER A 20 12.97 8.51 19.94
CA SER A 20 13.25 7.22 20.56
C SER A 20 13.11 6.07 19.57
N VAL A 21 13.88 5.01 19.78
CA VAL A 21 13.87 3.81 18.93
C VAL A 21 13.02 2.72 19.59
N GLN A 22 11.97 2.30 18.89
CA GLN A 22 11.14 1.18 19.28
C GLN A 22 11.75 -0.13 18.77
N SER A 23 12.49 -0.84 19.63
CA SER A 23 13.06 -2.13 19.27
C SER A 23 11.97 -3.16 19.00
N MET A 24 12.06 -3.85 17.86
CA MET A 24 11.11 -4.90 17.45
C MET A 24 11.54 -6.30 17.90
N HIS A 25 12.72 -6.42 18.50
CA HIS A 25 13.28 -7.69 18.97
C HIS A 25 13.53 -7.66 20.47
N LEU A 26 13.36 -8.81 21.10
CA LEU A 26 13.80 -9.06 22.46
C LEU A 26 15.33 -9.25 22.51
N PRO A 27 15.97 -9.11 23.68
CA PRO A 27 17.43 -9.31 23.84
C PRO A 27 17.92 -10.70 23.41
N ASN A 28 17.04 -11.70 23.45
CA ASN A 28 17.31 -13.07 22.98
C ASN A 28 17.19 -13.22 21.44
N GLY A 29 16.98 -12.12 20.70
CA GLY A 29 16.80 -12.10 19.24
C GLY A 29 15.40 -12.51 18.76
N GLN A 30 14.48 -12.87 19.66
CA GLN A 30 13.12 -13.25 19.29
C GLN A 30 12.29 -12.01 18.95
N LEU A 31 11.45 -12.12 17.92
CA LEU A 31 10.56 -11.03 17.54
C LEU A 31 9.52 -10.74 18.65
N LYS A 32 9.34 -9.47 18.99
CA LYS A 32 8.30 -9.05 19.93
C LYS A 32 6.90 -9.37 19.40
N GLY A 33 6.00 -9.66 20.33
CA GLY A 33 4.58 -9.79 20.02
C GLY A 33 3.89 -8.44 20.02
N ILE A 34 2.80 -8.32 19.26
CA ILE A 34 1.98 -7.09 19.19
C ILE A 34 1.57 -6.65 20.60
N LYS A 35 1.20 -7.59 21.47
CA LYS A 35 0.79 -7.28 22.84
C LYS A 35 1.88 -6.52 23.59
N LEU A 36 3.11 -7.01 23.56
CA LEU A 36 4.23 -6.39 24.27
C LEU A 36 4.52 -4.98 23.75
N ILE A 37 4.49 -4.78 22.43
CA ILE A 37 4.72 -3.46 21.82
C ILE A 37 3.62 -2.47 22.24
N LEU A 38 2.36 -2.90 22.22
CA LEU A 38 1.24 -2.06 22.66
C LEU A 38 1.27 -1.77 24.17
N GLU A 39 1.74 -2.72 25.00
CA GLU A 39 1.95 -2.51 26.43
C GLU A 39 3.06 -1.49 26.70
N GLU A 40 4.18 -1.58 25.98
CA GLU A 40 5.27 -0.60 26.04
C GLU A 40 4.80 0.82 25.68
N HIS A 41 3.81 0.94 24.79
CA HIS A 41 3.20 2.22 24.41
C HIS A 41 2.02 2.63 25.29
N GLY A 42 1.63 1.82 26.28
CA GLY A 42 0.46 2.10 27.13
C GLY A 42 -0.89 2.01 26.41
N LEU A 43 -0.93 1.37 25.24
CA LEU A 43 -2.11 1.26 24.36
C LEU A 43 -2.81 -0.10 24.44
N TRP A 44 -2.32 -1.03 25.28
CA TRP A 44 -2.98 -2.31 25.50
C TRP A 44 -4.12 -2.18 26.52
N PRO A 45 -5.40 -2.33 26.11
CA PRO A 45 -6.52 -2.16 27.02
C PRO A 45 -6.64 -3.31 28.04
N GLN A 46 -7.32 -3.04 29.15
CA GLN A 46 -7.63 -4.03 30.17
C GLN A 46 -8.52 -5.16 29.63
N SER A 47 -9.43 -4.82 28.71
CA SER A 47 -10.18 -5.80 27.93
C SER A 47 -9.26 -6.41 26.87
N GLN A 48 -8.95 -7.70 26.98
CA GLN A 48 -8.03 -8.35 26.03
C GLN A 48 -8.47 -8.15 24.57
N LEU A 49 -7.55 -7.67 23.73
CA LEU A 49 -7.80 -7.51 22.30
C LEU A 49 -7.54 -8.81 21.53
N ARG A 50 -8.45 -9.14 20.60
CA ARG A 50 -8.18 -10.13 19.55
C ARG A 50 -7.10 -9.59 18.60
N ARG A 51 -6.29 -10.49 18.03
CA ARG A 51 -5.23 -10.12 17.07
C ARG A 51 -5.81 -9.33 15.89
N ILE A 52 -6.81 -9.92 15.26
CA ILE A 52 -7.58 -9.35 14.15
C ILE A 52 -9.04 -9.74 14.43
N CYS A 53 -9.94 -8.76 14.51
CA CYS A 53 -11.38 -9.02 14.64
C CYS A 53 -11.96 -9.51 13.31
N ASP A 54 -13.18 -10.04 13.33
CA ASP A 54 -13.79 -10.61 12.13
C ASP A 54 -14.12 -9.55 11.07
N ASP A 55 -14.39 -8.30 11.49
CA ASP A 55 -14.61 -7.17 10.59
C ASP A 55 -13.33 -6.82 9.83
N CYS A 56 -12.20 -6.66 10.53
CA CYS A 56 -10.89 -6.38 9.91
C CYS A 56 -10.37 -7.50 9.00
N LYS A 57 -10.93 -8.71 9.07
CA LYS A 57 -10.60 -9.79 8.12
C LYS A 57 -11.27 -9.57 6.76
N LYS A 58 -12.43 -8.91 6.74
CA LYS A 58 -13.31 -8.84 5.56
C LYS A 58 -13.41 -7.44 4.99
N HIS A 59 -13.33 -6.39 5.81
CA HIS A 59 -13.65 -5.01 5.43
C HIS A 59 -12.67 -4.04 6.10
N SER A 60 -12.72 -2.76 5.67
CA SER A 60 -12.03 -1.69 6.40
C SER A 60 -12.69 -1.49 7.79
N PRO A 61 -11.91 -1.36 8.86
CA PRO A 61 -12.44 -1.28 10.23
C PRO A 61 -13.38 -0.10 10.47
N VAL A 62 -14.41 -0.34 11.28
CA VAL A 62 -15.39 0.66 11.74
C VAL A 62 -14.86 1.50 12.91
N SER A 63 -13.91 0.94 13.69
CA SER A 63 -13.33 1.58 14.87
C SER A 63 -11.81 1.44 14.88
N GLU A 64 -11.13 2.44 15.43
CA GLU A 64 -9.66 2.51 15.55
C GLU A 64 -9.10 1.55 16.62
N SER A 65 -9.91 1.10 17.57
CA SER A 65 -9.50 0.24 18.68
C SER A 65 -10.04 -1.19 18.61
N CYS A 66 -10.55 -1.61 17.45
CA CYS A 66 -11.27 -2.89 17.30
C CYS A 66 -10.40 -4.16 17.47
N CYS A 67 -9.10 -4.09 17.17
CA CYS A 67 -8.18 -5.23 17.28
C CYS A 67 -6.73 -4.79 17.39
N ALA A 68 -5.87 -5.68 17.90
CA ALA A 68 -4.46 -5.37 18.15
C ALA A 68 -3.70 -4.94 16.88
N VAL A 69 -3.99 -5.56 15.73
CA VAL A 69 -3.37 -5.16 14.46
C VAL A 69 -3.80 -3.76 14.02
N ARG A 70 -5.06 -3.37 14.28
CA ARG A 70 -5.54 -2.03 13.92
C ARG A 70 -4.89 -0.96 14.78
N VAL A 71 -4.87 -1.15 16.10
CA VAL A 71 -4.19 -0.25 17.02
C VAL A 71 -2.72 -0.10 16.64
N LEU A 72 -2.02 -1.23 16.39
CA LEU A 72 -0.62 -1.23 15.95
C LEU A 72 -0.42 -0.46 14.64
N SER A 73 -1.30 -0.64 13.64
CA SER A 73 -1.18 0.04 12.34
C SER A 73 -1.34 1.55 12.41
N LEU A 74 -1.95 2.07 13.47
CA LEU A 74 -2.15 3.50 13.70
C LEU A 74 -1.03 4.13 14.53
N GLN A 75 -0.06 3.33 15.01
CA GLN A 75 1.06 3.87 15.76
C GLN A 75 1.97 4.72 14.86
N PRO A 76 2.55 5.80 15.41
CA PRO A 76 3.30 6.78 14.62
C PRO A 76 4.56 6.19 13.99
N ASP A 77 5.25 5.26 14.65
CA ASP A 77 6.41 4.53 14.11
C ASP A 77 6.02 3.59 12.97
N PHE A 78 4.85 2.93 13.06
CA PHE A 78 4.31 2.11 11.96
C PHE A 78 3.82 2.94 10.78
N LEU A 79 3.22 4.11 11.03
CA LEU A 79 2.80 5.04 9.98
C LEU A 79 4.01 5.72 9.31
N ALA A 80 5.06 6.01 10.07
CA ALA A 80 6.31 6.55 9.54
C ALA A 80 7.11 5.51 8.74
N GLN A 81 6.92 4.21 9.03
CA GLN A 81 7.51 3.12 8.26
C GLN A 81 6.84 3.00 6.88
N ARG A 82 7.50 3.56 5.86
CA ARG A 82 7.11 3.39 4.45
C ARG A 82 7.03 1.91 4.07
N PRO A 83 5.93 1.43 3.47
CA PRO A 83 5.81 0.03 3.06
C PRO A 83 6.89 -0.34 2.03
N LEU A 84 7.43 -1.55 2.13
CA LEU A 84 8.47 -2.08 1.22
C LEU A 84 8.08 -2.07 -0.27
N ILE A 85 6.79 -1.88 -0.59
CA ILE A 85 6.26 -1.80 -1.96
C ILE A 85 6.85 -0.59 -2.70
N GLU A 86 7.26 0.47 -2.01
CA GLU A 86 7.95 1.62 -2.64
C GLU A 86 9.42 1.30 -3.02
N ASN A 87 10.02 0.24 -2.46
CA ASN A 87 11.44 -0.11 -2.66
C ASN A 87 11.67 -1.18 -3.74
N LYS A 88 10.63 -1.85 -4.25
CA LYS A 88 10.73 -2.74 -5.41
C LYS A 88 10.24 -2.04 -6.67
N GLY A 89 11.08 -1.15 -7.21
CA GLY A 89 11.20 -1.01 -8.66
C GLY A 89 9.98 -0.51 -9.44
N TYR A 90 9.19 0.43 -8.92
CA TYR A 90 8.64 1.43 -9.82
C TYR A 90 9.77 2.38 -10.16
N LYS A 91 10.51 2.03 -11.22
CA LYS A 91 11.42 2.96 -11.88
C LYS A 91 10.67 4.28 -12.01
N LYS A 92 11.24 5.29 -11.38
CA LYS A 92 11.08 6.74 -11.55
C LYS A 92 10.58 7.09 -12.96
N CYS A 93 9.29 6.91 -13.23
CA CYS A 93 8.64 7.36 -14.44
C CYS A 93 7.91 8.64 -14.05
N PHE A 94 8.61 9.76 -14.22
CA PHE A 94 8.13 11.13 -14.02
C PHE A 94 7.74 11.48 -12.57
N GLY A 95 8.30 12.58 -12.05
CA GLY A 95 8.14 13.03 -10.67
C GLY A 95 6.75 13.54 -10.29
N MET A 96 5.70 12.74 -10.51
CA MET A 96 4.42 12.92 -9.84
C MET A 96 4.27 11.81 -8.79
N PRO A 97 4.17 12.15 -7.50
CA PRO A 97 3.80 11.17 -6.51
C PRO A 97 2.34 10.80 -6.79
N LEU A 98 2.11 9.55 -7.23
CA LEU A 98 0.77 9.03 -7.48
C LEU A 98 0.10 8.80 -6.12
N ASN A 99 -0.45 9.87 -5.56
CA ASN A 99 -1.13 9.90 -4.27
C ASN A 99 -2.59 9.45 -4.44
N GLU A 100 -3.15 8.80 -3.42
CA GLU A 100 -4.61 8.55 -3.34
C GLU A 100 -5.44 9.84 -3.41
N ARG A 101 -4.82 11.02 -3.22
CA ARG A 101 -5.43 12.35 -3.30
C ARG A 101 -5.37 12.98 -4.70
N THR A 102 -4.30 12.74 -5.45
CA THR A 102 -4.08 13.37 -6.77
C THR A 102 -4.99 12.80 -7.86
N VAL A 103 -5.36 11.52 -7.76
CA VAL A 103 -6.23 10.88 -8.76
C VAL A 103 -7.65 11.46 -8.70
N PRO A 104 -8.31 11.58 -7.53
CA PRO A 104 -9.59 12.27 -7.42
C PRO A 104 -9.54 13.74 -7.89
N GLU A 105 -8.50 14.49 -7.54
CA GLU A 105 -8.34 15.90 -7.95
C GLU A 105 -8.22 16.04 -9.47
N ALA A 106 -7.40 15.19 -10.11
CA ALA A 106 -7.27 15.17 -11.56
C ALA A 106 -8.59 14.76 -12.25
N LEU A 107 -9.31 13.77 -11.72
CA LEU A 107 -10.60 13.35 -12.24
C LEU A 107 -11.69 14.43 -12.10
N ASN A 108 -11.66 15.20 -11.02
CA ASN A 108 -12.58 16.33 -10.81
C ASN A 108 -12.26 17.53 -11.71
N SER A 109 -11.02 17.65 -12.21
CA SER A 109 -10.60 18.73 -13.10
C SER A 109 -11.05 18.56 -14.56
N VAL A 110 -11.42 17.34 -14.97
CA VAL A 110 -11.85 17.03 -16.34
C VAL A 110 -13.36 16.88 -16.41
N SER A 111 -13.95 17.33 -17.52
CA SER A 111 -15.40 17.18 -17.72
C SER A 111 -15.76 15.73 -18.05
N LEU A 112 -16.99 15.32 -17.73
CA LEU A 112 -17.51 14.01 -18.13
C LEU A 112 -17.44 13.78 -19.66
N GLU A 113 -17.54 14.84 -20.44
CA GLU A 113 -17.43 14.77 -21.90
C GLU A 113 -16.00 14.40 -22.33
N GLN A 114 -14.97 14.99 -21.69
CA GLN A 114 -13.58 14.63 -21.95
C GLN A 114 -13.30 13.18 -21.54
N ILE A 115 -13.78 12.75 -20.36
CA ILE A 115 -13.64 11.36 -19.91
C ILE A 115 -14.23 10.40 -20.94
N ARG A 116 -15.47 10.65 -21.41
CA ARG A 116 -16.12 9.83 -22.43
C ARG A 116 -15.34 9.82 -23.74
N ARG A 117 -14.91 10.99 -24.21
CA ARG A 117 -14.14 11.16 -25.46
C ARG A 117 -12.81 10.39 -25.45
N TYR A 118 -12.12 10.35 -24.30
CA TYR A 118 -10.81 9.71 -24.18
C TYR A 118 -10.84 8.30 -23.54
N SER A 119 -12.00 7.80 -23.14
CA SER A 119 -12.17 6.48 -22.49
C SER A 119 -11.51 5.34 -23.26
N CYS A 120 -11.78 5.23 -24.57
CA CYS A 120 -11.20 4.22 -25.45
C CYS A 120 -9.68 4.39 -25.59
N HIS A 121 -9.17 5.62 -25.58
CA HIS A 121 -7.73 5.88 -25.65
C HIS A 121 -7.03 5.38 -24.37
N SER A 122 -7.56 5.75 -23.20
CA SER A 122 -7.06 5.30 -21.91
C SER A 122 -7.12 3.78 -21.76
N TRP A 123 -8.22 3.15 -22.20
CA TRP A 123 -8.35 1.68 -22.17
C TRP A 123 -7.25 0.99 -22.98
N ARG A 124 -6.86 1.54 -24.13
CA ARG A 124 -5.81 0.97 -24.98
C ARG A 124 -4.42 1.08 -24.34
N PHE A 125 -4.15 2.16 -23.62
CA PHE A 125 -2.94 2.26 -22.79
C PHE A 125 -2.96 1.25 -21.64
N MET A 126 -4.10 1.08 -20.97
CA MET A 126 -4.24 0.10 -19.89
C MET A 126 -4.04 -1.34 -20.39
N ASP A 127 -4.52 -1.68 -21.59
CA ASP A 127 -4.24 -2.97 -22.24
C ASP A 127 -2.73 -3.15 -22.51
N ALA A 128 -2.07 -2.12 -23.05
CA ALA A 128 -0.62 -2.14 -23.27
C ALA A 128 0.18 -2.37 -21.97
N TYR A 129 -0.20 -1.68 -20.89
CA TYR A 129 0.46 -1.84 -19.58
C TYR A 129 0.22 -3.21 -18.97
N ARG A 130 -0.99 -3.78 -19.07
CA ARG A 130 -1.28 -5.15 -18.60
C ARG A 130 -0.44 -6.20 -19.33
N LYS A 131 -0.05 -5.88 -20.55
CA LYS A 131 0.83 -6.69 -21.41
C LYS A 131 2.32 -6.41 -21.18
N GLY A 132 2.68 -5.53 -20.23
CA GLY A 132 4.07 -5.25 -19.88
C GLY A 132 4.76 -4.20 -20.75
N LEU A 133 4.08 -3.59 -21.71
CA LEU A 133 4.64 -2.52 -22.53
C LEU A 133 4.72 -1.23 -21.71
N THR A 134 5.88 -0.55 -21.72
CA THR A 134 6.08 0.70 -20.98
C THR A 134 6.67 1.81 -21.85
N GLY A 135 6.43 3.06 -21.49
CA GLY A 135 7.02 4.24 -22.14
C GLY A 135 6.78 4.30 -23.66
N THR A 136 7.88 4.40 -24.42
CA THR A 136 7.86 4.53 -25.89
C THR A 136 7.24 3.31 -26.58
N ALA A 137 7.40 2.10 -26.03
CA ALA A 137 6.82 0.89 -26.58
C ALA A 137 5.28 0.89 -26.51
N ALA A 138 4.72 1.36 -25.39
CA ALA A 138 3.27 1.52 -25.23
C ALA A 138 2.72 2.58 -26.20
N LEU A 139 3.41 3.73 -26.34
CA LEU A 139 3.04 4.77 -27.30
C LEU A 139 3.01 4.23 -28.74
N TYR A 140 4.06 3.49 -29.12
CA TYR A 140 4.16 2.89 -30.44
C TYR A 140 3.04 1.87 -30.69
N ALA A 141 2.78 0.97 -29.75
CA ALA A 141 1.73 -0.04 -29.88
C ALA A 141 0.33 0.59 -29.95
N VAL A 142 0.03 1.60 -29.12
CA VAL A 142 -1.26 2.31 -29.18
C VAL A 142 -1.40 3.12 -30.48
N LYS A 143 -0.30 3.64 -31.03
CA LYS A 143 -0.33 4.29 -32.35
C LYS A 143 -0.61 3.28 -33.45
N GLN A 144 0.09 2.15 -33.44
CA GLN A 144 0.02 1.18 -34.53
C GLN A 144 -1.31 0.41 -34.56
N TYR A 145 -1.79 -0.05 -33.40
CA TYR A 145 -3.01 -0.85 -33.31
C TYR A 145 -4.26 0.00 -33.06
N LYS A 146 -4.32 1.23 -33.61
CA LYS A 146 -5.43 2.18 -33.40
C LYS A 146 -6.78 1.67 -33.88
N SER A 147 -6.78 0.96 -35.00
CA SER A 147 -7.98 0.37 -35.59
C SER A 147 -8.47 -0.88 -34.86
N HIS A 148 -7.54 -1.76 -34.46
CA HIS A 148 -7.86 -3.11 -33.97
C HIS A 148 -8.42 -3.16 -32.55
N GLN A 149 -8.53 -2.01 -31.87
CA GLN A 149 -9.01 -1.87 -30.49
C GLN A 149 -8.35 -2.80 -29.46
N ARG A 150 -7.30 -3.54 -29.81
CA ARG A 150 -6.56 -4.48 -28.97
C ARG A 150 -5.17 -4.65 -29.55
N ILE A 151 -4.15 -4.74 -28.69
CA ILE A 151 -2.79 -5.07 -29.11
C ILE A 151 -2.69 -6.60 -29.19
N PRO A 152 -2.33 -7.20 -30.33
CA PRO A 152 -2.25 -8.66 -30.43
C PRO A 152 -1.06 -9.19 -29.62
N GLU A 153 -1.17 -10.42 -29.12
CA GLU A 153 -0.20 -10.99 -28.16
C GLU A 153 1.18 -11.22 -28.76
N ASN A 154 1.28 -11.31 -30.09
CA ASN A 154 2.52 -11.47 -30.83
C ASN A 154 3.41 -10.22 -30.91
N VAL A 155 2.95 -9.08 -30.38
CA VAL A 155 3.67 -7.79 -30.39
C VAL A 155 4.43 -7.57 -29.07
N ILE A 156 4.15 -8.40 -28.07
CA ILE A 156 4.69 -8.33 -26.71
C ILE A 156 6.00 -9.12 -26.65
#